data_AF-A0A7X6V0W0-F1
#
_entry.id   AF-A0A7X6V0W0-F1
#
_cell.length_a   1.000
_cell.length_b   1.000
_cell.length_c   1.000
_cell.angle_alpha   90.00
_cell.angle_beta   90.00
_cell.angle_gamma   90.00
#
_symmetry.space_group_name_H-M   'P 1'
#
loop_
_entity.id
_entity.type
_entity.pdbx_description
1 polymer ?
#
loop_
_entity_poly.entity_id
_entity_poly.type
_entity_poly.pdbx_seq_one_letter_code
_entity_poly.pdbx_strand_id
1 'polypeptide(L)'
;MSKPASTPAHCPSVSHPLAAAGLFLALVLALAACDLGSSDSTTAVISDSDGVVYNYSGQYVNTNNNTLLPLVIPSGRQSGRQLVWLRLLQYGSVLEGFDNAGMNWEGQISGISTGGTAQFTLSGQTTAGANVEIVGSLHQNPGDLQASSLMDAAWIEPGFAGSIIARALVPKPVAPDPEPTPEPEE
;
A
#
# COMPACT_ATOMS: atom_id res chain seq x y z
N MET A 1 63.26 -37.67 4.32
CA MET A 1 64.57 -37.62 3.66
C MET A 1 64.37 -37.68 2.16
N SER A 2 64.96 -36.70 1.46
CA SER A 2 65.41 -36.68 0.06
C SER A 2 64.40 -36.82 -1.10
N LYS A 3 64.26 -35.69 -1.81
CA LYS A 3 63.90 -35.58 -3.24
C LYS A 3 65.00 -36.23 -4.12
N PRO A 4 64.71 -36.59 -5.37
CA PRO A 4 65.34 -35.84 -6.46
C PRO A 4 64.41 -35.55 -7.66
N ALA A 5 64.82 -34.54 -8.43
CA ALA A 5 64.16 -33.98 -9.60
C ALA A 5 64.60 -34.68 -10.90
N SER A 6 63.81 -34.54 -11.97
CA SER A 6 64.33 -34.44 -13.35
C SER A 6 63.24 -33.95 -14.34
N THR A 7 63.56 -32.90 -15.08
CA THR A 7 62.91 -32.42 -16.33
C THR A 7 63.97 -32.58 -17.44
N PRO A 8 63.67 -32.86 -18.73
CA PRO A 8 63.26 -31.87 -19.77
C PRO A 8 62.31 -32.48 -20.86
N ALA A 9 61.69 -31.78 -21.83
CA ALA A 9 62.22 -31.01 -22.96
C ALA A 9 61.07 -30.33 -23.77
N HIS A 10 61.20 -29.03 -24.13
CA HIS A 10 61.28 -28.43 -25.50
C HIS A 10 60.17 -28.80 -26.53
N CYS A 11 59.22 -27.90 -26.87
CA CYS A 11 59.21 -26.81 -27.91
C CYS A 11 58.48 -27.26 -29.22
N PRO A 12 57.94 -26.40 -30.13
CA PRO A 12 57.68 -24.95 -30.09
C PRO A 12 56.29 -24.50 -30.69
N SER A 13 56.00 -23.20 -30.53
CA SER A 13 55.40 -22.24 -31.48
C SER A 13 54.27 -22.65 -32.43
N VAL A 14 53.10 -21.99 -32.30
CA VAL A 14 52.47 -21.27 -33.42
C VAL A 14 51.83 -19.98 -32.91
N SER A 15 52.36 -18.87 -33.39
CA SER A 15 51.81 -17.53 -33.34
C SER A 15 50.63 -17.38 -34.32
N HIS A 16 49.52 -16.80 -33.88
CA HIS A 16 48.67 -16.00 -34.77
C HIS A 16 48.20 -14.71 -34.07
N PRO A 17 48.38 -13.56 -34.73
CA PRO A 17 47.86 -12.27 -34.28
C PRO A 17 46.40 -12.10 -34.73
N LEU A 18 45.77 -11.01 -34.29
CA LEU A 18 44.45 -10.48 -34.72
C LEU A 18 43.25 -11.06 -33.97
N ALA A 19 42.81 -10.35 -32.93
CA ALA A 19 41.41 -9.90 -32.79
C ALA A 19 41.25 -8.99 -31.55
N ALA A 20 42.19 -8.08 -31.30
CA ALA A 20 42.05 -7.04 -30.29
C ALA A 20 41.24 -5.85 -30.86
N ALA A 21 40.01 -6.09 -31.30
CA ALA A 21 39.14 -5.01 -31.83
C ALA A 21 37.62 -5.31 -31.76
N GLY A 22 37.19 -6.37 -31.05
CA GLY A 22 35.75 -6.70 -30.92
C GLY A 22 35.18 -6.53 -29.51
N LEU A 23 36.02 -6.44 -28.49
CA LEU A 23 35.56 -6.57 -27.10
C LEU A 23 35.04 -5.25 -26.49
N PHE A 24 35.33 -4.10 -27.10
CA PHE A 24 34.91 -2.80 -26.56
C PHE A 24 33.49 -2.37 -26.93
N LEU A 25 32.87 -2.97 -27.94
CA LEU A 25 31.52 -2.58 -28.37
C LEU A 25 30.39 -3.29 -27.60
N ALA A 26 30.68 -4.42 -26.96
CA ALA A 26 29.69 -5.17 -26.18
C ALA A 26 29.47 -4.61 -24.75
N LEU A 27 30.39 -3.80 -24.22
CA LEU A 27 30.29 -3.27 -22.86
C LEU A 27 29.41 -2.02 -22.76
N VAL A 28 29.23 -1.27 -23.86
CA VAL A 28 28.44 -0.02 -23.85
C VAL A 28 26.93 -0.27 -23.96
N LEU A 29 26.50 -1.40 -24.54
CA LEU A 29 25.06 -1.76 -24.60
C LEU A 29 24.53 -2.45 -23.33
N ALA A 30 25.39 -2.81 -22.37
CA ALA A 30 24.96 -3.42 -21.11
C ALA A 30 24.55 -2.39 -20.03
N LEU A 31 24.72 -1.09 -20.29
CA LEU A 31 24.40 -0.01 -19.34
C LEU A 31 23.06 0.70 -19.64
N ALA A 32 22.35 0.30 -20.70
CA ALA A 32 21.07 0.90 -21.11
C ALA A 32 19.86 -0.03 -20.87
N ALA A 33 20.01 -1.07 -20.05
CA ALA A 33 18.92 -1.98 -19.71
C ALA A 33 18.55 -1.84 -18.23
N CYS A 34 17.39 -1.21 -18.03
CA CYS A 34 16.59 -1.21 -16.81
C CYS A 34 17.09 -0.30 -15.68
N ASP A 35 17.00 1.01 -15.91
CA ASP A 35 16.37 1.88 -14.90
C ASP A 35 14.96 1.32 -14.62
N LEU A 36 14.87 0.26 -13.80
CA LEU A 36 13.66 -0.01 -13.04
C LEU A 36 13.65 1.04 -11.95
N GLY A 37 13.18 2.24 -12.31
CA GLY A 37 12.82 3.26 -11.35
C GLY A 37 11.86 2.61 -10.36
N SER A 38 12.38 2.24 -9.20
CA SER A 38 11.58 1.89 -8.05
C SER A 38 10.86 3.17 -7.66
N SER A 39 9.69 3.40 -8.25
CA SER A 39 8.76 4.39 -7.73
C SER A 39 8.43 3.93 -6.31
N ASP A 40 9.01 4.59 -5.33
CA ASP A 40 8.73 4.40 -3.93
C ASP A 40 7.22 4.66 -3.73
N SER A 41 6.45 3.57 -3.73
CA SER A 41 4.99 3.53 -4.02
C SER A 41 4.15 3.82 -2.77
N THR A 42 4.68 4.68 -1.89
CA THR A 42 3.92 5.17 -0.73
C THR A 42 2.96 6.27 -1.16
N THR A 43 3.30 7.08 -2.16
CA THR A 43 2.44 8.17 -2.67
C THR A 43 1.78 7.87 -4.01
N ALA A 44 2.01 6.70 -4.60
CA ALA A 44 1.39 6.30 -5.85
C ALA A 44 -0.14 6.34 -5.71
N VAL A 45 -0.80 6.97 -6.67
CA VAL A 45 -2.26 7.03 -6.71
C VAL A 45 -2.79 5.61 -6.85
N ILE A 46 -3.65 5.18 -5.92
CA ILE A 46 -4.31 3.88 -6.03
C ILE A 46 -5.64 4.05 -6.77
N SER A 47 -5.79 3.28 -7.84
CA SER A 47 -7.03 3.13 -8.59
C SER A 47 -7.54 1.69 -8.53
N ASP A 48 -8.82 1.49 -8.90
CA ASP A 48 -9.30 0.15 -9.26
C ASP A 48 -8.86 -0.25 -10.68
N SER A 49 -9.34 -1.41 -11.15
CA SER A 49 -9.05 -1.95 -12.48
C SER A 49 -9.51 -1.07 -13.64
N ASP A 50 -10.48 -0.18 -13.38
CA ASP A 50 -11.10 0.68 -14.37
C ASP A 50 -10.43 2.07 -14.38
N GLY A 51 -9.37 2.25 -13.59
CA GLY A 51 -8.64 3.51 -13.46
C GLY A 51 -9.32 4.53 -12.55
N VAL A 52 -10.39 4.16 -11.84
CA VAL A 52 -11.09 5.07 -10.92
C VAL A 52 -10.26 5.23 -9.65
N VAL A 53 -9.97 6.46 -9.28
CA VAL A 53 -9.20 6.82 -8.09
C VAL A 53 -10.14 7.04 -6.91
N TYR A 54 -9.85 6.40 -5.79
CA TYR A 54 -10.62 6.53 -4.55
C TYR A 54 -9.77 7.12 -3.43
N ASN A 55 -10.39 7.95 -2.59
CA ASN A 55 -9.77 8.49 -1.39
C ASN A 55 -10.68 8.23 -0.19
N TYR A 56 -10.23 7.40 0.74
CA TYR A 56 -11.00 6.98 1.91
C TYR A 56 -10.74 7.84 3.16
N SER A 57 -10.06 8.98 3.00
CA SER A 57 -9.82 9.93 4.09
C SER A 57 -11.14 10.52 4.59
N GLY A 58 -11.34 10.44 5.90
CA GLY A 58 -12.58 10.90 6.52
C GLY A 58 -12.64 10.55 8.00
N GLN A 59 -13.59 11.14 8.72
CA GLN A 59 -13.84 10.80 10.11
C GLN A 59 -14.93 9.74 10.20
N TYR A 60 -14.51 8.52 10.51
CA TYR A 60 -15.38 7.37 10.67
C TYR A 60 -16.05 7.43 12.04
N VAL A 61 -17.38 7.44 12.02
CA VAL A 61 -18.22 7.50 13.21
C VAL A 61 -19.31 6.44 13.13
N ASN A 62 -19.71 5.93 14.28
CA ASN A 62 -20.95 5.18 14.42
C ASN A 62 -21.98 6.13 15.05
N THR A 63 -23.11 6.37 14.38
CA THR A 63 -24.14 7.26 14.89
C THR A 63 -25.51 6.62 14.82
N ASN A 64 -26.34 6.92 15.82
CA ASN A 64 -27.77 6.63 15.80
C ASN A 64 -28.51 7.91 16.22
N ASN A 65 -29.39 8.43 15.36
CA ASN A 65 -30.13 9.68 15.59
C ASN A 65 -29.23 10.83 16.08
N ASN A 66 -28.11 11.07 15.39
CA ASN A 66 -27.08 12.07 15.72
C ASN A 66 -26.32 11.86 17.05
N THR A 67 -26.53 10.73 17.73
CA THR A 67 -25.75 10.36 18.92
C THR A 67 -24.56 9.53 18.49
N LEU A 68 -23.35 9.93 18.90
CA LEU A 68 -22.13 9.13 18.71
C LEU A 68 -22.20 7.87 19.58
N LEU A 69 -21.96 6.73 18.95
CA LEU A 69 -21.90 5.43 19.60
C LEU A 69 -20.45 4.93 19.64
N PRO A 70 -20.12 4.00 20.56
CA PRO A 70 -18.88 3.22 20.47
C PRO A 70 -18.68 2.65 19.07
N LEU A 71 -17.45 2.76 18.55
CA LEU A 71 -17.05 2.09 17.31
C LEU A 71 -16.87 0.59 17.53
N VAL A 72 -16.24 0.20 18.63
CA VAL A 72 -15.92 -1.21 18.91
C VAL A 72 -17.12 -1.89 19.59
N ILE A 73 -17.59 -2.96 18.98
CA ILE A 73 -18.72 -3.77 19.41
C ILE A 73 -18.21 -5.18 19.79
N PRO A 74 -18.61 -5.74 20.95
CA PRO A 74 -19.46 -5.15 21.99
C PRO A 74 -18.77 -3.99 22.74
N SER A 75 -19.56 -2.98 23.11
CA SER A 75 -19.06 -1.77 23.77
C SER A 75 -18.51 -2.04 25.17
N GLY A 76 -17.50 -1.28 25.59
CA GLY A 76 -16.91 -1.37 26.93
C GLY A 76 -16.02 -2.59 27.17
N ARG A 77 -15.69 -3.34 26.12
CA ARG A 77 -14.81 -4.52 26.19
C ARG A 77 -13.38 -4.25 25.74
N GLN A 78 -13.17 -3.23 24.91
CA GLN A 78 -11.83 -2.77 24.56
C GLN A 78 -11.10 -2.25 25.80
N SER A 79 -9.78 -2.41 25.81
CA SER A 79 -8.92 -1.82 26.82
C SER A 79 -8.82 -0.30 26.66
N GLY A 80 -8.59 0.41 27.77
CA GLY A 80 -8.42 1.86 27.79
C GLY A 80 -9.71 2.66 27.51
N ARG A 81 -9.55 3.86 26.95
CA ARG A 81 -10.65 4.77 26.63
C ARG A 81 -11.42 4.25 25.42
N GLN A 82 -12.75 4.26 25.52
CA GLN A 82 -13.64 3.83 24.44
C GLN A 82 -13.41 4.64 23.15
N LEU A 83 -13.33 3.92 22.02
CA LEU A 83 -13.25 4.48 20.68
C LEU A 83 -14.65 4.91 20.21
N VAL A 84 -14.84 6.18 19.85
CA VAL A 84 -16.13 6.71 19.34
C VAL A 84 -16.01 7.36 17.96
N TRP A 85 -14.79 7.68 17.54
CA TRP A 85 -14.48 8.06 16.16
C TRP A 85 -13.03 7.69 15.84
N LEU A 86 -12.79 7.41 14.56
CA LEU A 86 -11.47 7.17 13.99
C LEU A 86 -11.35 7.99 12.71
N ARG A 87 -10.43 8.95 12.67
CA ARG A 87 -10.15 9.74 11.47
C ARG A 87 -9.05 9.07 10.68
N LEU A 88 -9.26 8.84 9.40
CA LEU A 88 -8.24 8.35 8.48
C LEU A 88 -7.74 9.47 7.56
N LEU A 89 -6.44 9.46 7.30
CA LEU A 89 -5.73 10.24 6.29
C LEU A 89 -5.05 9.25 5.35
N GLN A 90 -5.26 9.41 4.05
CA GLN A 90 -4.68 8.55 3.03
C GLN A 90 -3.65 9.31 2.21
N TYR A 91 -2.47 8.70 2.07
CA TYR A 91 -1.40 9.15 1.18
C TYR A 91 -1.02 7.96 0.31
N GLY A 92 -1.49 7.94 -0.94
CA GLY A 92 -1.35 6.76 -1.80
C GLY A 92 -1.90 5.50 -1.13
N SER A 93 -1.01 4.55 -0.84
CA SER A 93 -1.29 3.30 -0.12
C SER A 93 -1.17 3.39 1.39
N VAL A 94 -0.52 4.43 1.91
CA VAL A 94 -0.34 4.63 3.34
C VAL A 94 -1.62 5.18 3.95
N LEU A 95 -1.99 4.62 5.10
CA LEU A 95 -3.04 5.15 5.97
C LEU A 95 -2.44 5.59 7.30
N GLU A 96 -2.74 6.82 7.68
CA GLU A 96 -2.59 7.30 9.04
C GLU A 96 -3.97 7.45 9.66
N GLY A 97 -4.07 7.21 10.95
CA GLY A 97 -5.30 7.37 11.71
C GLY A 97 -5.08 8.09 13.03
N PHE A 98 -6.11 8.79 13.47
CA PHE A 98 -6.16 9.43 14.78
C PHE A 98 -7.51 9.12 15.41
N ASP A 99 -7.54 8.89 16.71
CA ASP A 99 -8.78 8.59 17.42
C ASP A 99 -9.21 9.69 18.39
N ASN A 100 -10.37 9.50 19.01
CA ASN A 100 -10.89 10.40 20.05
C ASN A 100 -10.00 10.48 21.29
N ALA A 101 -9.01 9.62 21.47
CA ALA A 101 -7.97 9.67 22.49
C ALA A 101 -6.72 10.46 22.08
N GLY A 102 -6.61 10.87 20.82
CA GLY A 102 -5.39 11.46 20.28
C GLY A 102 -4.28 10.42 20.08
N MET A 103 -4.64 9.12 20.06
CA MET A 103 -3.71 8.05 19.72
C MET A 103 -3.57 7.99 18.21
N ASN A 104 -2.35 7.68 17.77
CA ASN A 104 -2.02 7.50 16.37
C ASN A 104 -2.20 6.05 15.96
N TRP A 105 -2.57 5.87 14.71
CA TRP A 105 -2.76 4.59 14.05
C TRP A 105 -2.04 4.63 12.71
N GLU A 106 -1.36 3.56 12.35
CA GLU A 106 -0.56 3.50 11.13
C GLU A 106 -0.90 2.23 10.36
N GLY A 107 -1.00 2.32 9.05
CA GLY A 107 -1.24 1.15 8.23
C GLY A 107 -1.33 1.47 6.76
N GLN A 108 -2.11 0.68 6.03
CA GLN A 108 -2.10 0.73 4.57
C GLN A 108 -3.38 0.18 3.95
N ILE A 109 -3.58 0.56 2.69
CA ILE A 109 -4.52 -0.07 1.75
C ILE A 109 -3.71 -1.02 0.86
N SER A 110 -4.15 -2.27 0.75
CA SER A 110 -3.46 -3.30 -0.04
C SER A 110 -3.99 -3.44 -1.47
N GLY A 111 -5.16 -2.88 -1.78
CA GLY A 111 -5.75 -2.88 -3.11
C GLY A 111 -7.16 -2.32 -3.11
N ILE A 112 -7.67 -1.97 -4.30
CA ILE A 112 -9.03 -1.51 -4.51
C ILE A 112 -9.67 -2.38 -5.60
N SER A 113 -10.77 -3.01 -5.24
CA SER A 113 -11.60 -3.76 -6.19
C SER A 113 -12.56 -2.83 -6.94
N THR A 114 -12.95 -3.25 -8.14
CA THR A 114 -13.94 -2.56 -8.96
C THR A 114 -15.19 -2.26 -8.15
N GLY A 115 -15.62 -1.00 -8.15
CA GLY A 115 -16.74 -0.53 -7.33
C GLY A 115 -16.35 0.00 -5.95
N GLY A 116 -15.07 0.30 -5.71
CA GLY A 116 -14.64 1.15 -4.60
C GLY A 116 -14.56 0.46 -3.25
N THR A 117 -14.26 -0.84 -3.24
CA THR A 117 -13.97 -1.58 -2.00
C THR A 117 -12.47 -1.78 -1.84
N ALA A 118 -11.90 -1.21 -0.79
CA ALA A 118 -10.49 -1.31 -0.43
C ALA A 118 -10.30 -2.18 0.81
N GLN A 119 -9.26 -3.04 0.81
CA GLN A 119 -8.82 -3.75 2.01
C GLN A 119 -7.78 -2.90 2.74
N PHE A 120 -7.89 -2.83 4.07
CA PHE A 120 -6.99 -2.04 4.88
C PHE A 120 -6.56 -2.73 6.16
N THR A 121 -5.40 -2.33 6.67
CA THR A 121 -4.95 -2.60 8.02
C THR A 121 -4.56 -1.30 8.71
N LEU A 122 -4.71 -1.25 10.04
CA LEU A 122 -4.14 -0.22 10.91
C LEU A 122 -3.58 -0.91 12.16
N SER A 123 -2.49 -0.39 12.69
CA SER A 123 -1.89 -0.78 13.95
C SER A 123 -1.79 0.43 14.85
N GLY A 124 -2.03 0.25 16.15
CA GLY A 124 -1.96 1.31 17.14
C GLY A 124 -1.96 0.75 18.55
N GLN A 125 -2.17 1.64 19.51
CA GLN A 125 -2.29 1.28 20.93
C GLN A 125 -3.50 1.92 21.56
N THR A 126 -4.15 1.19 22.47
CA THR A 126 -5.15 1.80 23.35
C THR A 126 -4.49 2.70 24.39
N THR A 127 -5.27 3.54 25.06
CA THR A 127 -4.75 4.35 26.18
C THR A 127 -4.33 3.52 27.40
N ALA A 128 -4.62 2.21 27.42
CA ALA A 128 -4.11 1.27 28.42
C ALA A 128 -2.80 0.58 27.97
N GLY A 129 -2.28 0.92 26.79
CA GLY A 129 -1.03 0.38 26.25
C GLY A 129 -1.18 -0.99 25.56
N ALA A 130 -2.39 -1.45 25.27
CA ALA A 130 -2.58 -2.68 24.52
C ALA A 130 -2.31 -2.43 23.04
N ASN A 131 -1.46 -3.26 22.41
CA ASN A 131 -1.26 -3.24 20.96
C ASN A 131 -2.53 -3.73 20.27
N VAL A 132 -3.00 -3.00 19.27
CA VAL A 132 -4.23 -3.29 18.55
C VAL A 132 -3.96 -3.31 17.05
N GLU A 133 -4.57 -4.27 16.37
CA GLU A 133 -4.69 -4.29 14.93
C GLU A 133 -6.17 -4.10 14.54
N ILE A 134 -6.42 -3.24 13.56
CA ILE A 134 -7.72 -3.07 12.91
C ILE A 134 -7.58 -3.57 11.48
N VAL A 135 -8.35 -4.58 11.11
CA VAL A 135 -8.28 -5.21 9.78
C VAL A 135 -9.66 -5.26 9.19
N GLY A 136 -9.84 -4.79 7.96
CA GLY A 136 -11.15 -4.78 7.34
C GLY A 136 -11.19 -4.19 5.95
N SER A 137 -12.36 -3.66 5.59
CA SER A 137 -12.61 -3.02 4.31
C SER A 137 -13.26 -1.65 4.44
N LEU A 138 -12.93 -0.79 3.48
CA LEU A 138 -13.53 0.52 3.26
C LEU A 138 -14.31 0.46 1.95
N HIS A 139 -15.59 0.86 1.98
CA HIS A 139 -16.48 0.76 0.85
C HIS A 139 -17.05 2.12 0.49
N GLN A 140 -16.72 2.63 -0.69
CA GLN A 140 -17.38 3.79 -1.28
C GLN A 140 -18.44 3.36 -2.29
N ASN A 141 -19.59 4.03 -2.28
CA ASN A 141 -20.58 3.87 -3.31
C ASN A 141 -20.48 5.03 -4.32
N PRO A 142 -19.94 4.81 -5.55
CA PRO A 142 -19.78 5.86 -6.54
C PRO A 142 -21.10 6.49 -7.02
N GLY A 143 -22.24 5.84 -6.76
CA GLY A 143 -23.57 6.34 -7.11
C GLY A 143 -24.19 7.35 -6.14
N ASP A 144 -23.58 7.60 -4.97
CA ASP A 144 -24.17 8.48 -3.95
C ASP A 144 -23.91 9.97 -4.23
N LEU A 145 -24.96 10.80 -4.06
CA LEU A 145 -24.87 12.27 -4.25
C LEU A 145 -23.86 12.92 -3.30
N GLN A 146 -23.70 12.35 -2.10
CA GLN A 146 -22.63 12.66 -1.15
C GLN A 146 -21.73 11.43 -1.03
N ALA A 147 -20.44 11.58 -1.32
CA ALA A 147 -19.52 10.47 -1.19
C ALA A 147 -19.38 10.09 0.30
N SER A 148 -19.74 8.84 0.58
CA SER A 148 -19.60 8.24 1.89
C SER A 148 -18.79 6.95 1.79
N SER A 149 -18.07 6.64 2.86
CA SER A 149 -17.35 5.38 3.02
C SER A 149 -17.89 4.62 4.22
N LEU A 150 -18.16 3.34 4.05
CA LEU A 150 -18.44 2.39 5.13
C LEU A 150 -17.14 1.66 5.50
N MET A 151 -16.79 1.67 6.78
CA MET A 151 -15.78 0.80 7.37
C MET A 151 -16.46 -0.40 8.01
N ASP A 152 -16.07 -1.59 7.58
CA ASP A 152 -16.41 -2.87 8.20
C ASP A 152 -15.11 -3.58 8.56
N ALA A 153 -14.80 -3.69 9.84
CA ALA A 153 -13.51 -4.15 10.30
C ALA A 153 -13.58 -4.95 11.61
N ALA A 154 -12.55 -5.75 11.84
CA ALA A 154 -12.27 -6.35 13.13
C ALA A 154 -11.36 -5.45 13.97
N TRP A 155 -11.65 -5.36 15.26
CA TRP A 155 -10.74 -4.85 16.29
C TRP A 155 -10.07 -6.03 16.98
N ILE A 156 -8.75 -6.06 17.02
CA ILE A 156 -7.99 -7.19 17.57
C ILE A 156 -6.98 -6.67 18.58
N GLU A 157 -7.16 -6.99 19.86
CA GLU A 157 -6.20 -6.70 20.94
C GLU A 157 -5.98 -7.95 21.82
N PRO A 158 -4.95 -7.99 22.68
CA PRO A 158 -4.74 -9.12 23.59
C PRO A 158 -5.97 -9.44 24.45
N GLY A 159 -6.52 -10.65 24.28
CA GLY A 159 -7.64 -11.15 25.08
C GLY A 159 -9.01 -10.64 24.66
N PHE A 160 -9.12 -9.84 23.59
CA PHE A 160 -10.40 -9.35 23.08
C PHE A 160 -10.37 -9.11 21.57
N ALA A 161 -11.41 -9.60 20.88
CA ALA A 161 -11.70 -9.23 19.52
C ALA A 161 -13.13 -8.70 19.42
N GLY A 162 -13.33 -7.67 18.60
CA GLY A 162 -14.61 -7.03 18.36
C GLY A 162 -14.77 -6.64 16.90
N SER A 163 -15.89 -5.98 16.60
CA SER A 163 -16.20 -5.46 15.26
C SER A 163 -16.30 -3.94 15.31
N ILE A 164 -15.95 -3.30 14.19
CA ILE A 164 -16.13 -1.88 13.93
C ILE A 164 -17.03 -1.76 12.71
N ILE A 165 -18.14 -1.04 12.88
CA ILE A 165 -19.01 -0.60 11.80
C ILE A 165 -19.12 0.92 11.89
N ALA A 166 -18.55 1.63 10.93
CA ALA A 166 -18.45 3.08 10.98
C ALA A 166 -18.62 3.71 9.60
N ARG A 167 -19.07 4.96 9.55
CA ARG A 167 -19.24 5.71 8.29
C ARG A 167 -18.51 7.03 8.33
N ALA A 168 -17.99 7.44 7.18
CA ALA A 168 -17.36 8.75 6.99
C ALA A 168 -17.92 9.42 5.74
N LEU A 169 -17.94 10.76 5.75
CA LEU A 169 -17.95 11.54 4.51
C LEU A 169 -16.52 11.58 3.97
N VAL A 170 -16.39 11.38 2.66
CA VAL A 170 -15.10 11.24 1.96
C VAL A 170 -15.12 11.98 0.63
N PRO A 171 -13.98 12.26 0.00
CA PRO A 171 -13.95 12.78 -1.36
C PRO A 171 -14.65 11.85 -2.36
N LYS A 172 -15.25 12.43 -3.41
CA LYS A 172 -15.84 11.64 -4.49
C LYS A 172 -14.76 10.90 -5.28
N PRO A 173 -15.05 9.67 -5.76
CA PRO A 173 -14.18 8.98 -6.70
C PRO A 173 -13.96 9.82 -7.95
N VAL A 174 -12.75 9.74 -8.52
CA VAL A 174 -12.36 10.45 -9.74
C VAL A 174 -12.18 9.41 -10.85
N ALA A 175 -13.00 9.50 -11.89
CA ALA A 175 -12.87 8.66 -13.07
C ALA A 175 -11.59 9.02 -13.85
N PRO A 176 -11.00 8.07 -14.59
CA PRO A 176 -9.90 8.40 -15.50
C PRO A 176 -10.39 9.39 -16.56
N ASP A 177 -9.49 10.27 -17.02
CA ASP A 177 -9.78 11.17 -18.13
C ASP A 177 -10.11 10.34 -19.39
N PRO A 178 -11.12 10.73 -20.18
CA PRO A 178 -11.42 10.04 -21.43
C PRO A 178 -10.21 10.14 -22.36
N GLU A 179 -9.82 9.00 -22.96
CA GLU A 179 -8.76 8.97 -23.96
C GLU A 179 -9.10 9.95 -25.10
N PRO A 180 -8.17 10.84 -25.50
CA PRO A 180 -8.44 11.78 -26.59
C PRO A 180 -8.76 10.98 -27.86
N THR A 181 -9.95 11.19 -28.41
CA THR A 181 -10.34 10.58 -29.68
C THR A 181 -9.38 11.10 -30.76
N PRO A 182 -8.68 10.24 -31.51
CA PRO A 182 -7.81 10.70 -32.58
C PRO A 182 -8.67 11.46 -33.60
N GLU A 183 -8.30 12.71 -33.84
CA GLU A 183 -8.93 13.55 -34.86
C GLU A 183 -8.70 12.88 -36.23
N PRO A 184 -9.74 12.70 -37.07
CA PRO A 184 -9.55 12.08 -38.36
C PRO A 184 -8.59 12.94 -39.19
N GLU A 185 -7.50 12.33 -39.67
CA GLU A 185 -6.59 12.97 -40.63
C GLU A 185 -7.40 13.25 -41.92
N GLU A 186 -7.60 14.54 -42.24
CA GLU A 186 -8.17 15.00 -43.53
C GLU A 186 -7.16 14.91 -44.68
#